data_AF-A0A518CXV6-F1
#
_entry.id   AF-A0A518CXV6-F1
#
_cell.length_a   1.000
_cell.length_b   1.000
_cell.length_c   1.000
_cell.angle_alpha   90.00
_cell.angle_beta   90.00
_cell.angle_gamma   90.00
#
_symmetry.space_group_name_H-M   'P 1'
#
loop_
_entity.id
_entity.type
_entity.pdbx_description
1 polymer ?
#
loop_
_entity_poly.entity_id
_entity_poly.type
_entity_poly.pdbx_seq_one_letter_code
_entity_poly.pdbx_strand_id
1 'polypeptide(L)'
;MSDVKIAANEDKPYNGALLVISAVTVITAIVTFVGVDALAGWAQEVEFAEKVESRPFYDLDQLRTQQNERLSSYGWVDQEAGTVHVPIDAAKQMVLDEQR
;
A
#
# COMPACT_ATOMS: atom_id res chain seq x y z
N MET A 1 -50.05 55.55 33.80
CA MET A 1 -48.73 55.54 33.14
C MET A 1 -47.78 54.84 34.11
N SER A 2 -47.59 53.53 33.98
CA SER A 2 -46.75 52.73 34.88
C SER A 2 -45.38 52.53 34.23
N ASP A 3 -44.35 53.09 34.84
CA ASP A 3 -42.97 52.95 34.39
C ASP A 3 -42.53 51.49 34.49
N VAL A 4 -42.33 50.87 33.33
CA VAL A 4 -41.74 49.55 33.22
C VAL A 4 -40.24 49.69 33.49
N LYS A 5 -39.82 49.28 34.68
CA LYS A 5 -38.39 49.06 34.97
C LYS A 5 -37.95 47.79 34.26
N ILE A 6 -37.40 47.96 33.07
CA ILE A 6 -36.63 46.93 32.38
C ILE A 6 -35.35 46.73 33.21
N ALA A 7 -35.31 45.67 34.01
CA ALA A 7 -34.08 45.22 34.63
C ALA A 7 -33.13 44.81 33.51
N ALA A 8 -32.03 45.55 33.35
CA ALA A 8 -30.93 45.16 32.48
C ALA A 8 -30.35 43.86 33.05
N ASN A 9 -30.69 42.73 32.43
CA ASN A 9 -30.04 41.46 32.71
C ASN A 9 -28.63 41.56 32.12
N GLU A 10 -27.60 41.60 32.97
CA GLU A 10 -26.22 41.53 32.54
C GLU A 10 -25.96 40.14 31.93
N ASP A 11 -26.13 40.03 30.61
CA ASP A 11 -25.71 38.85 29.83
C ASP A 11 -24.19 38.73 29.92
N LYS A 12 -23.71 38.03 30.94
CA LYS A 12 -22.30 37.66 31.07
C LYS A 12 -21.97 36.72 29.91
N PRO A 13 -20.98 37.03 29.05
CA PRO A 13 -20.68 36.20 27.90
C PRO A 13 -20.16 34.84 28.40
N TYR A 14 -20.84 33.75 28.02
CA TYR A 14 -20.57 32.36 28.42
C TYR A 14 -19.25 31.79 27.83
N ASN A 15 -18.18 32.58 27.82
CA ASN A 15 -16.89 32.22 27.23
C ASN A 15 -16.23 31.05 27.99
N GLY A 16 -16.37 31.01 29.32
CA GLY A 16 -15.85 29.91 30.14
C GLY A 16 -16.57 28.58 29.90
N ALA A 17 -17.89 28.61 29.74
CA ALA A 17 -18.67 27.41 29.44
C ALA A 17 -18.39 26.90 28.02
N LEU A 18 -18.27 27.80 27.04
CA LEU A 18 -17.93 27.47 25.66
C LEU A 18 -16.52 26.86 25.54
N LEU A 19 -15.55 27.34 26.32
CA LEU A 19 -14.19 26.76 26.35
C LEU A 19 -14.17 25.35 26.93
N VAL A 20 -14.96 25.06 27.97
CA VAL A 20 -15.04 23.72 28.55
C VAL A 20 -15.73 22.75 27.60
N ILE A 21 -16.83 23.17 26.96
CA ILE A 21 -17.57 22.33 26.00
C ILE A 21 -16.71 22.04 24.76
N SER A 22 -15.96 23.01 24.25
CA SER A 22 -15.06 22.79 23.11
C SER A 22 -13.91 21.86 23.47
N ALA A 23 -13.31 22.01 24.66
CA ALA A 23 -12.26 21.12 25.15
C ALA A 23 -12.77 19.67 25.27
N VAL A 24 -13.97 19.46 25.83
CA VAL A 24 -14.58 18.13 25.94
C VAL A 24 -14.86 17.52 24.58
N THR A 25 -15.34 18.31 23.62
CA THR A 25 -15.60 17.85 22.24
C THR A 25 -14.31 17.39 21.55
N VAL A 26 -13.23 18.16 21.70
CA VAL A 26 -11.93 17.84 21.12
C VAL A 26 -11.36 16.56 21.74
N ILE A 27 -11.43 16.41 23.06
CA ILE A 27 -10.98 15.20 23.75
C ILE A 27 -11.79 13.99 23.28
N THR A 28 -13.10 14.13 23.13
CA THR A 28 -13.99 13.06 22.64
C THR A 28 -13.60 12.63 21.22
N ALA A 29 -13.31 13.58 20.33
CA ALA A 29 -12.86 13.28 18.97
C ALA A 29 -11.51 12.54 18.95
N ILE A 30 -10.55 12.98 19.77
CA ILE A 30 -9.24 12.34 19.90
C ILE A 30 -9.39 10.90 20.40
N VAL A 31 -10.20 10.68 21.45
CA VAL A 31 -10.45 9.34 22.00
C VAL A 31 -11.13 8.44 20.97
N THR A 32 -12.05 8.98 20.17
CA THR A 32 -12.73 8.22 19.11
C THR A 32 -11.76 7.80 18.02
N PHE A 33 -10.89 8.72 17.59
CA PHE A 33 -9.86 8.44 16.60
C PHE A 33 -8.89 7.36 17.08
N VAL A 34 -8.34 7.51 18.30
CA VAL A 34 -7.43 6.52 18.91
C VAL A 34 -8.14 5.18 19.14
N GLY A 35 -9.40 5.19 19.55
CA GLY A 35 -10.18 3.96 19.76
C GLY A 35 -10.39 3.17 18.47
N VAL A 36 -10.62 3.86 17.35
CA VAL A 36 -10.73 3.22 16.03
C VAL A 36 -9.39 2.64 15.60
N ASP A 37 -8.30 3.39 15.74
CA ASP A 37 -6.95 2.90 15.40
C ASP A 37 -6.53 1.71 16.27
N ALA A 38 -6.90 1.70 17.56
CA ALA A 38 -6.60 0.59 18.47
C ALA A 38 -7.40 -0.67 18.11
N LEU A 39 -8.70 -0.54 17.81
CA LEU A 39 -9.55 -1.65 17.39
C LEU A 39 -9.16 -2.19 16.00
N ALA A 40 -8.81 -1.31 15.07
CA ALA A 40 -8.40 -1.68 13.72
C ALA A 40 -6.99 -2.27 13.69
N GLY A 41 -6.05 -1.74 14.50
CA GLY A 41 -4.69 -2.25 14.61
C GLY A 41 -4.63 -3.71 15.02
N TRP A 42 -5.51 -4.14 15.93
CA TRP A 42 -5.62 -5.56 16.34
C TRP A 42 -6.10 -6.48 15.21
N ALA A 43 -6.83 -5.94 14.22
CA ALA A 43 -7.27 -6.67 13.02
C ALA A 43 -6.26 -6.56 11.86
N GLN A 44 -5.48 -5.47 11.79
CA GLN A 44 -4.55 -5.21 10.69
C GLN A 44 -3.26 -6.02 10.76
N GLU A 45 -2.80 -6.41 11.95
CA GLU A 45 -1.63 -7.30 12.09
C GLU A 45 -1.82 -8.64 11.40
N VAL A 46 -3.07 -9.09 11.23
CA VAL A 46 -3.38 -10.37 10.57
C VAL A 46 -3.29 -10.26 9.03
N GLU A 47 -3.42 -9.06 8.46
CA GLU A 47 -3.41 -8.86 6.99
C GLU A 47 -2.07 -8.28 6.46
N PHE A 48 -1.32 -7.55 7.30
CA PHE A 48 -0.01 -6.98 6.91
C PHE A 48 1.12 -8.01 6.87
N ALA A 49 1.02 -9.09 7.64
CA ALA A 49 1.94 -10.22 7.51
C ALA A 49 1.83 -10.88 6.13
N GLU A 50 0.63 -10.97 5.56
CA GLU A 50 0.41 -11.64 4.27
C GLU A 50 0.87 -10.78 3.07
N LYS A 51 0.74 -9.44 3.16
CA LYS A 51 1.10 -8.54 2.05
C LYS A 51 2.54 -8.05 2.03
N VAL A 52 3.27 -8.10 3.15
CA VAL A 52 4.69 -7.71 3.20
C VAL A 52 5.62 -8.88 2.90
N GLU A 53 5.23 -10.13 3.20
CA GLU A 53 6.04 -11.30 2.84
C GLU A 53 5.85 -11.77 1.39
N SER A 54 4.71 -11.47 0.76
CA SER A 54 4.38 -12.00 -0.58
C SER A 54 4.90 -11.16 -1.75
N ARG A 55 5.46 -9.97 -1.53
CA ARG A 55 5.85 -9.04 -2.61
C ARG A 55 7.30 -9.06 -3.12
N PRO A 56 8.32 -9.64 -2.47
CA PRO A 56 9.64 -9.70 -3.08
C PRO A 56 9.83 -10.89 -4.04
N PHE A 57 9.00 -11.94 -3.95
CA PHE A 57 9.23 -13.18 -4.69
C PHE A 57 8.43 -13.30 -6.00
N TYR A 58 7.21 -12.79 -6.06
CA TYR A 58 6.38 -12.90 -7.27
C TYR A 58 7.01 -12.19 -8.48
N ASP A 59 7.56 -11.00 -8.28
CA ASP A 59 8.21 -10.22 -9.34
C ASP A 59 9.51 -10.91 -9.81
N LEU A 60 10.32 -11.45 -8.89
CA LEU A 60 11.53 -12.20 -9.23
C LEU A 60 11.24 -13.52 -9.94
N ASP A 61 10.18 -14.23 -9.55
CA ASP A 61 9.78 -15.48 -10.17
C ASP A 61 9.20 -15.26 -11.58
N GLN A 62 8.42 -14.20 -11.77
CA GLN A 62 7.99 -13.78 -13.10
C GLN A 62 9.16 -13.36 -14.00
N LEU A 63 10.12 -12.60 -13.47
CA LEU A 63 11.32 -12.22 -14.20
C LEU A 63 12.18 -13.43 -14.55
N ARG A 64 12.30 -14.41 -13.66
CA ARG A 64 13.00 -15.68 -13.93
C ARG A 64 12.29 -16.50 -14.98
N THR A 65 10.97 -16.59 -14.91
CA THR A 65 10.14 -17.32 -15.88
C THR A 65 10.27 -16.70 -17.26
N GLN A 66 10.15 -15.38 -17.41
CA GLN A 66 10.35 -14.69 -18.69
C GLN A 66 11.76 -14.87 -19.26
N GLN A 67 12.79 -14.83 -18.39
CA GLN A 67 14.17 -15.08 -18.82
C GLN A 67 14.35 -16.52 -19.30
N ASN A 68 13.76 -17.48 -18.59
CA ASN A 68 13.83 -18.89 -18.97
C ASN A 68 13.10 -19.15 -20.29
N GLU A 69 11.92 -18.58 -20.49
CA GLU A 69 11.16 -18.67 -21.75
C GLU A 69 11.96 -18.16 -22.95
N ARG A 70 12.68 -17.04 -22.78
CA ARG A 70 13.56 -16.51 -23.83
C ARG A 70 14.72 -17.45 -24.13
N LEU A 71 15.32 -18.07 -23.13
CA LEU A 71 16.47 -18.98 -23.30
C LEU A 71 16.09 -20.39 -23.77
N SER A 72 14.83 -20.80 -23.57
CA SER A 72 14.33 -22.13 -23.87
C SER A 72 13.59 -22.21 -25.22
N SER A 73 13.36 -21.09 -25.89
CA SER A 73 12.59 -21.03 -27.14
C SER A 73 13.49 -20.85 -28.36
N TYR A 74 13.01 -21.27 -29.52
CA TYR A 74 13.64 -20.95 -30.80
C TYR A 74 13.11 -19.61 -31.31
N GLY A 75 13.96 -18.82 -31.94
CA GLY A 75 13.56 -17.54 -32.49
C GLY A 75 14.51 -17.03 -33.57
N TRP A 76 14.12 -15.95 -34.23
CA TRP A 76 15.01 -15.18 -35.09
C TRP A 76 15.57 -14.01 -34.29
N VAL A 77 16.91 -13.87 -34.25
CA VAL A 77 17.55 -12.68 -33.68
C VAL A 77 17.62 -11.59 -34.74
N ASP A 78 18.01 -11.98 -35.95
CA ASP A 78 18.04 -11.12 -37.13
C ASP A 78 17.77 -11.99 -38.36
N GLN A 79 16.61 -11.80 -38.96
CA GLN A 79 16.16 -12.60 -40.10
C GLN A 79 16.85 -12.19 -41.41
N GLU A 80 17.25 -10.93 -41.55
CA GLU A 80 17.93 -10.42 -42.76
C GLU A 80 19.39 -10.89 -42.80
N ALA A 81 20.04 -10.92 -41.64
CA ALA A 81 21.39 -11.47 -41.49
C ALA A 81 21.42 -13.00 -41.31
N GLY A 82 20.26 -13.67 -41.25
CA GLY A 82 20.15 -15.13 -41.10
C GLY A 82 20.57 -15.67 -39.72
N THR A 83 20.53 -14.84 -38.67
CA THR A 83 20.95 -15.21 -37.32
C THR A 83 19.76 -15.71 -36.50
N VAL A 84 19.82 -16.98 -36.07
CA VAL A 84 18.79 -17.66 -35.27
C VAL A 84 19.18 -17.77 -33.80
N HIS A 85 18.17 -17.69 -32.93
CA HIS A 85 18.27 -18.04 -31.52
C HIS A 85 17.98 -19.53 -31.36
N VAL A 86 18.97 -20.26 -30.81
CA VAL A 86 18.86 -21.67 -30.44
C VAL A 86 18.72 -21.74 -28.91
N PRO A 87 17.78 -22.55 -28.38
CA PRO A 87 17.66 -22.78 -26.95
C PRO A 87 18.98 -23.22 -26.34
N ILE A 88 19.29 -22.69 -25.16
CA ILE A 88 20.60 -22.89 -24.53
C ILE A 88 20.91 -24.36 -24.26
N ASP A 89 19.89 -25.19 -23.97
CA ASP A 89 20.08 -26.62 -23.75
C ASP A 89 20.47 -27.38 -25.02
N ALA A 90 19.86 -27.03 -26.15
CA ALA A 90 20.22 -27.60 -27.45
C ALA A 90 21.63 -27.13 -27.88
N ALA A 91 21.95 -25.86 -27.66
CA ALA A 91 23.28 -25.32 -27.95
C ALA A 91 24.38 -26.04 -27.13
N LYS A 92 24.14 -26.31 -25.84
CA LYS A 92 25.08 -27.09 -25.01
C LYS A 92 25.32 -28.49 -25.57
N GLN A 93 24.27 -29.18 -26.04
CA GLN A 93 24.40 -30.52 -26.62
C GLN A 93 25.23 -30.49 -27.91
N MET A 94 24.96 -29.53 -28.81
CA MET A 94 25.71 -29.38 -30.05
C MET A 94 27.21 -29.19 -29.80
N VAL A 95 27.58 -28.37 -28.82
CA VAL A 95 29.00 -28.14 -28.45
C VAL A 95 29.63 -29.41 -27.87
N LEU A 96 28.91 -30.17 -27.05
CA LEU A 96 29.42 -31.44 -26.50
C LEU A 96 29.60 -32.51 -27.58
N ASP A 97 28.71 -32.55 -28.57
CA ASP A 97 28.78 -33.48 -29.70
C ASP A 97 29.91 -33.10 -30.68
N GLU A 98 30.17 -31.80 -30.88
CA GLU A 98 31.27 -31.32 -31.73
C GLU A 98 32.66 -31.58 -31.13
N GLN A 99 32.75 -31.76 -29.81
CA GLN A 99 34.02 -32.06 -29.13
C GLN A 99 34.38 -33.56 -29.06
N ARG A 100 33.60 -34.45 -29.67
CA ARG A 100 33.89 -35.89 -29.77
C ARG A 100 34.57 -36.25 -31.09
#